data_AF-A0A2A8CUF2-F1
#
_entry.id   AF-A0A2A8CUF2-F1
#
_cell.length_a   1.000
_cell.length_b   1.000
_cell.length_c   1.000
_cell.angle_alpha   90.00
_cell.angle_beta   90.00
_cell.angle_gamma   90.00
#
_symmetry.space_group_name_H-M   'P 1'
#
loop_
_entity.id
_entity.type
_entity.pdbx_description
1 polymer ?
#
loop_
_entity_poly.entity_id
_entity_poly.type
_entity_poly.pdbx_seq_one_letter_code
_entity_poly.pdbx_strand_id
1 'polypeptide(L)'
;MSIWIEYLTAVVIAAFIAVTLFSVQMRSQEVSMDATQYRAARTTAADIIEMIESDLKNMGSQHPGTSSSGLYSFPGGATFGIIAAPDTASTTRTFRFYAQQERGTAPRTIQYQWTEVDSVTLSTGARLPVYDFTRTVDGVVDGRSTGILTRLTFNLLESPGNAITNLENTRQIFVEMRAITPLGEARTIKETRWTSTIRPAALTIEG
;
A
#
# COMPACT_ATOMS: atom_id res chain seq x y z
N MET A 1 -58.45 -37.96 -15.31
CA MET A 1 -58.03 -36.99 -14.26
C MET A 1 -56.51 -36.90 -14.09
N SER A 2 -55.67 -37.61 -14.89
CA SER A 2 -54.20 -37.59 -14.72
C SER A 2 -53.49 -36.41 -15.41
N ILE A 3 -54.01 -35.92 -16.54
CA ILE A 3 -53.32 -34.92 -17.37
C ILE A 3 -53.04 -33.60 -16.63
N TRP A 4 -53.96 -33.16 -15.77
CA TRP A 4 -53.78 -31.94 -14.97
C TRP A 4 -52.69 -32.07 -13.90
N ILE A 5 -52.54 -33.27 -13.33
CA ILE A 5 -51.48 -33.55 -12.35
C ILE A 5 -50.13 -33.58 -13.07
N GLU A 6 -50.06 -34.18 -14.26
CA GLU A 6 -48.84 -34.20 -15.08
C GLU A 6 -48.36 -32.80 -15.46
N TYR A 7 -49.27 -31.90 -15.87
CA TYR A 7 -48.91 -30.49 -16.15
C TYR A 7 -48.46 -29.74 -14.90
N LEU A 8 -49.14 -29.93 -13.75
CA LEU A 8 -48.74 -29.29 -12.50
C LEU A 8 -47.35 -29.74 -12.06
N THR A 9 -47.06 -31.05 -12.13
CA THR A 9 -45.74 -31.60 -11.80
C THR A 9 -44.67 -31.07 -12.74
N ALA A 10 -44.95 -30.96 -14.05
CA ALA A 10 -44.01 -30.39 -15.02
C ALA A 10 -43.68 -28.93 -14.71
N VAL A 11 -44.67 -28.11 -14.34
CA VAL A 11 -44.46 -26.71 -13.95
C VAL A 11 -43.61 -26.59 -12.67
N VAL A 12 -43.87 -27.42 -11.67
CA VAL A 12 -43.10 -27.43 -10.42
C VAL A 12 -41.64 -27.82 -10.67
N ILE A 13 -41.40 -28.84 -11.49
CA ILE A 13 -40.04 -29.26 -11.88
C ILE A 13 -39.34 -28.15 -12.65
N ALA A 14 -40.01 -27.52 -13.63
CA ALA A 14 -39.44 -26.41 -14.40
C ALA A 14 -39.09 -25.21 -13.51
N ALA A 15 -39.97 -24.85 -12.58
CA ALA A 15 -39.72 -23.78 -11.60
C ALA A 15 -38.52 -24.11 -10.71
N PHE A 16 -38.41 -25.36 -10.24
CA PHE A 16 -37.28 -25.79 -9.41
C PHE A 16 -35.94 -25.74 -10.17
N ILE A 17 -35.92 -26.19 -11.43
CA ILE A 17 -34.74 -26.08 -12.31
C ILE A 17 -34.39 -24.61 -12.53
N ALA A 18 -35.36 -23.75 -12.81
CA ALA A 18 -35.13 -22.32 -13.02
C ALA A 18 -34.55 -21.64 -11.78
N VAL A 19 -35.07 -21.92 -10.58
CA VAL A 19 -34.54 -21.39 -9.31
C VAL A 19 -33.12 -21.89 -9.05
N THR A 20 -32.84 -23.16 -9.36
CA THR A 20 -31.50 -23.74 -9.18
C THR A 20 -30.49 -23.08 -10.12
N LEU A 21 -30.84 -22.91 -11.41
CA LEU A 21 -29.99 -22.23 -12.38
C LEU A 21 -29.75 -20.77 -12.00
N PHE A 22 -30.79 -20.06 -11.57
CA PHE A 22 -30.66 -18.67 -11.11
C PHE A 22 -29.74 -18.55 -9.90
N SER A 23 -29.85 -19.49 -8.95
CA SER A 23 -29.00 -19.53 -7.76
C SER A 23 -27.52 -19.80 -8.10
N VAL A 24 -27.26 -20.68 -9.08
CA VAL A 24 -25.90 -20.94 -9.57
C VAL A 24 -25.34 -19.73 -10.31
N GLN A 25 -26.14 -19.05 -11.13
CA GLN A 25 -25.74 -17.83 -11.84
C GLN A 25 -25.36 -16.71 -10.86
N MET A 26 -26.16 -16.48 -9.82
CA MET A 26 -25.86 -15.48 -8.77
C MET A 26 -24.53 -15.77 -8.07
N ARG A 27 -24.30 -17.01 -7.63
CA ARG A 27 -23.02 -17.42 -7.04
C ARG A 27 -21.84 -17.25 -7.99
N SER A 28 -22.03 -17.54 -9.28
CA SER A 28 -20.98 -17.35 -10.28
C SER A 28 -20.62 -15.89 -10.48
N GLN A 29 -21.60 -14.98 -10.38
CA GLN A 29 -21.36 -13.53 -10.49
C GLN A 29 -20.59 -13.01 -9.28
N GLU A 30 -20.98 -13.42 -8.07
CA GLU A 30 -20.27 -13.07 -6.83
C GLU A 30 -18.79 -13.47 -6.88
N VAL A 31 -18.50 -14.73 -7.25
CA VAL A 31 -17.11 -15.22 -7.37
C VAL A 31 -16.31 -14.45 -8.42
N SER A 32 -16.95 -14.07 -9.54
CA SER A 32 -16.29 -13.28 -10.58
C SER A 32 -15.99 -11.84 -10.13
N MET A 33 -16.88 -11.23 -9.34
CA MET A 33 -16.68 -9.90 -8.77
C MET A 33 -15.52 -9.91 -7.79
N ASP A 34 -15.49 -10.88 -6.87
CA ASP A 34 -14.40 -11.05 -5.89
C ASP A 34 -13.04 -11.23 -6.57
N ALA A 35 -12.98 -12.07 -7.60
CA ALA A 35 -11.74 -12.30 -8.36
C ALA A 35 -11.25 -11.02 -9.07
N THR A 36 -12.17 -10.22 -9.59
CA THR A 36 -11.86 -8.96 -10.28
C THR A 36 -11.34 -7.92 -9.31
N GLN A 37 -12.00 -7.75 -8.16
CA GLN A 37 -11.59 -6.81 -7.11
C GLN A 37 -10.24 -7.19 -6.51
N TYR A 38 -10.01 -8.47 -6.24
CA TYR A 38 -8.72 -8.96 -5.78
C TYR A 38 -7.59 -8.65 -6.77
N ARG A 39 -7.84 -8.84 -8.07
CA ARG A 39 -6.87 -8.49 -9.13
C ARG A 39 -6.60 -6.99 -9.16
N ALA A 40 -7.64 -6.16 -9.10
CA ALA A 40 -7.51 -4.71 -9.09
C ALA A 40 -6.67 -4.22 -7.89
N ALA A 41 -6.96 -4.70 -6.68
CA ALA A 41 -6.19 -4.36 -5.48
C ALA A 41 -4.72 -4.78 -5.59
N ARG A 42 -4.45 -5.95 -6.19
CA ARG A 42 -3.08 -6.43 -6.44
C ARG A 42 -2.35 -5.56 -7.47
N THR A 43 -3.02 -5.11 -8.53
CA THR A 43 -2.45 -4.17 -9.50
C THR A 43 -2.11 -2.85 -8.83
N THR A 44 -3.03 -2.25 -8.07
CA THR A 44 -2.75 -1.00 -7.34
C THR A 44 -1.60 -1.16 -6.35
N ALA A 45 -1.52 -2.29 -5.65
CA ALA A 45 -0.39 -2.57 -4.76
C ALA A 45 0.94 -2.66 -5.54
N ALA A 46 0.94 -3.30 -6.72
CA ALA A 46 2.13 -3.38 -7.57
C ALA A 46 2.57 -1.98 -8.05
N ASP A 47 1.64 -1.13 -8.47
CA ASP A 47 1.94 0.24 -8.91
C ASP A 47 2.56 1.07 -7.76
N ILE A 48 2.03 0.95 -6.54
CA ILE A 48 2.61 1.61 -5.35
C ILE A 48 4.02 1.08 -5.06
N ILE A 49 4.23 -0.23 -5.17
CA ILE A 49 5.54 -0.86 -4.95
C ILE A 49 6.55 -0.30 -5.95
N GLU A 50 6.24 -0.34 -7.24
CA GLU A 50 7.14 0.13 -8.30
C GLU A 50 7.50 1.60 -8.12
N MET A 51 6.51 2.43 -7.76
CA MET A 51 6.70 3.84 -7.46
C MET A 51 7.60 4.05 -6.24
N ILE A 52 7.37 3.32 -5.13
CA ILE A 52 8.22 3.38 -3.94
C ILE A 52 9.65 2.94 -4.26
N GLU A 53 9.82 1.83 -4.98
CA GLU A 53 11.14 1.33 -5.34
C GLU A 53 11.91 2.32 -6.22
N SER A 54 11.24 2.91 -7.21
CA SER A 54 11.84 3.89 -8.11
C SER A 54 12.33 5.12 -7.34
N ASP A 55 11.48 5.67 -6.47
CA ASP A 55 11.84 6.86 -5.71
C ASP A 55 12.96 6.58 -4.69
N LEU A 56 12.93 5.43 -4.02
CA LEU A 56 13.97 5.05 -3.06
C LEU A 56 15.31 4.75 -3.73
N LYS A 57 15.32 4.17 -4.94
CA LYS A 57 16.56 3.99 -5.72
C LYS A 57 17.22 5.33 -6.04
N ASN A 58 16.42 6.38 -6.24
CA ASN A 58 16.83 7.73 -6.58
C ASN A 58 17.05 8.66 -5.36
N MET A 59 16.93 8.12 -4.15
CA MET A 59 17.05 8.88 -2.91
C MET A 59 18.50 9.25 -2.59
N GLY A 60 18.70 10.44 -2.02
CA GLY A 60 19.97 10.86 -1.39
C GLY A 60 20.77 11.92 -2.15
N SER A 61 20.19 12.57 -3.16
CA SER A 61 20.80 13.73 -3.81
C SER A 61 20.85 14.92 -2.84
N GLN A 62 22.04 15.48 -2.60
CA GLN A 62 22.26 16.66 -1.76
C GLN A 62 21.33 17.81 -2.17
N HIS A 63 20.68 18.46 -1.19
CA HIS A 63 19.87 19.65 -1.46
C HIS A 63 20.76 20.79 -2.03
N PRO A 64 20.37 21.47 -3.13
CA PRO A 64 21.16 22.56 -3.67
C PRO A 64 21.14 23.74 -2.69
N GLY A 65 22.23 23.97 -1.95
CA GLY A 65 22.38 25.16 -1.09
C GLY A 65 22.97 24.93 0.30
N THR A 66 23.17 23.69 0.75
CA THR A 66 23.81 23.40 2.05
C THR A 66 25.27 22.99 1.86
N SER A 67 26.17 23.98 1.79
CA SER A 67 27.62 23.79 1.69
C SER A 67 28.26 23.61 3.07
N SER A 68 27.98 22.50 3.76
CA SER A 68 28.79 21.97 4.87
C SER A 68 28.01 20.85 5.57
N SER A 69 28.48 19.61 5.43
CA SER A 69 28.31 18.45 6.34
C SER A 69 26.93 18.10 6.93
N GLY A 70 25.87 18.83 6.61
CA GLY A 70 24.51 18.56 6.98
C GLY A 70 23.79 18.26 5.70
N LEU A 71 23.74 16.98 5.35
CA LEU A 71 22.65 16.48 4.53
C LEU A 71 21.37 16.94 5.27
N TYR A 72 20.73 17.95 4.70
CA TYR A 72 19.36 18.40 4.99
C TYR A 72 19.15 19.37 6.20
N SER A 73 18.84 20.64 5.92
CA SER A 73 18.22 21.57 6.88
C SER A 73 16.93 22.17 6.30
N PHE A 74 15.90 22.35 7.13
CA PHE A 74 14.67 23.09 6.77
C PHE A 74 14.55 24.35 7.66
N PRO A 75 14.21 25.51 7.10
CA PRO A 75 13.82 26.67 7.89
C PRO A 75 12.40 26.43 8.43
N GLY A 76 12.25 26.36 9.75
CA GLY A 76 10.93 26.28 10.41
C GLY A 76 10.66 25.03 11.25
N GLY A 77 11.69 24.35 11.78
CA GLY A 77 11.48 23.33 12.82
C GLY A 77 10.77 22.05 12.34
N ALA A 78 10.69 21.82 11.02
CA ALA A 78 10.33 20.51 10.49
C ALA A 78 11.51 19.57 10.71
N THR A 79 11.49 18.91 11.87
CA THR A 79 12.22 17.69 12.17
C THR A 79 12.12 16.76 10.96
N PHE A 80 13.18 16.01 10.65
CA PHE A 80 12.95 14.73 9.99
C PHE A 80 11.90 14.00 10.80
N GLY A 81 10.70 13.87 10.24
CA GLY A 81 9.79 12.82 10.63
C GLY A 81 10.37 11.51 10.14
N ILE A 82 11.49 11.07 10.73
CA ILE A 82 11.57 9.66 11.06
C ILE A 82 10.40 9.51 12.02
N ILE A 83 9.34 8.86 11.57
CA ILE A 83 8.45 8.22 12.52
C ILE A 83 9.29 7.11 13.13
N ALA A 84 10.05 7.49 14.17
CA ALA A 84 10.55 6.57 15.16
C ALA A 84 9.28 6.02 15.82
N ALA A 85 8.99 4.75 15.55
CA ALA A 85 7.85 4.03 16.09
C ALA A 85 6.49 4.61 15.64
N PRO A 86 5.41 3.79 15.54
CA PRO A 86 4.08 4.31 15.29
C PRO A 86 3.83 5.48 16.25
N ASP A 87 3.58 6.68 15.71
CA ASP A 87 3.01 7.75 16.49
C ASP A 87 1.69 7.20 17.04
N THR A 88 1.69 6.81 18.30
CA THR A 88 0.62 6.05 18.95
C THR A 88 -0.65 6.87 19.10
N ALA A 89 -0.64 8.15 18.68
CA ALA A 89 -1.78 9.05 18.73
C ALA A 89 -2.23 9.61 17.36
N SER A 90 -1.44 9.47 16.28
CA SER A 90 -1.81 10.03 14.97
C SER A 90 -2.33 8.96 14.02
N THR A 91 -3.54 9.19 13.49
CA THR A 91 -4.09 8.42 12.37
C THR A 91 -3.29 8.62 11.09
N THR A 92 -2.49 9.68 10.98
CA THR A 92 -1.69 10.01 9.79
C THR A 92 -0.21 9.80 10.04
N ARG A 93 0.45 9.12 9.11
CA ARG A 93 1.88 8.85 9.09
C ARG A 93 2.48 9.40 7.82
N THR A 94 3.72 9.90 7.90
CA THR A 94 4.40 10.59 6.81
C THR A 94 5.85 10.12 6.70
N PHE A 95 6.34 9.94 5.48
CA PHE A 95 7.75 9.70 5.16
C PHE A 95 8.17 10.65 4.04
N ARG A 96 9.21 11.47 4.25
CA ARG A 96 9.66 12.49 3.29
C ARG A 96 11.17 12.41 3.06
N PHE A 97 11.60 12.55 1.82
CA PHE A 97 13.01 12.53 1.43
C PHE A 97 13.24 13.34 0.14
N TYR A 98 14.51 13.56 -0.19
CA TYR A 98 14.92 14.15 -1.46
C TYR A 98 15.37 13.06 -2.43
N ALA A 99 14.96 13.19 -3.68
CA ALA A 99 15.36 12.29 -4.75
C ALA A 99 15.71 13.08 -6.02
N GLN A 100 16.65 12.53 -6.79
CA GLN A 100 17.03 13.05 -8.10
C GLN A 100 16.74 11.97 -9.14
N GLN A 101 15.71 12.20 -9.96
CA GLN A 101 15.29 11.23 -10.98
C GLN A 101 16.28 11.13 -12.14
N GLU A 102 16.95 12.24 -12.49
CA GLU A 102 17.92 12.29 -13.59
C GLU A 102 19.19 13.02 -13.17
N ARG A 103 20.34 12.51 -13.60
CA ARG A 103 21.63 13.13 -13.28
C ARG A 103 21.68 14.54 -13.86
N GLY A 104 21.86 15.54 -13.00
CA GLY A 104 21.94 16.95 -13.39
C GLY A 104 20.63 17.73 -13.25
N THR A 105 19.51 17.07 -12.89
CA THR A 105 18.28 17.79 -12.53
C THR A 105 18.32 18.22 -11.06
N ALA A 106 17.59 19.28 -10.71
CA ALA A 106 17.40 19.65 -9.32
C ALA A 106 16.72 18.50 -8.55
N PRO A 107 17.18 18.20 -7.32
CA PRO A 107 16.48 17.29 -6.40
C PRO A 107 15.05 17.74 -6.17
N ARG A 108 14.14 16.77 -6.11
CA ARG A 108 12.73 16.97 -5.76
C ARG A 108 12.44 16.44 -4.37
N THR A 109 11.46 17.04 -3.71
CA THR A 109 10.96 16.59 -2.41
C THR A 109 9.86 15.57 -2.64
N ILE A 110 10.08 14.33 -2.20
CA ILE A 110 9.08 13.27 -2.25
C ILE A 110 8.54 13.06 -0.85
N GLN A 111 7.21 13.03 -0.72
CA GLN A 111 6.52 12.72 0.53
C GLN A 111 5.45 11.67 0.30
N TYR A 112 5.53 10.59 1.08
CA TYR A 112 4.44 9.65 1.31
C TYR A 112 3.70 10.03 2.57
N GLN A 113 2.38 9.96 2.50
CA GLN A 113 1.49 10.11 3.63
C GLN A 113 0.48 8.97 3.59
N TRP A 114 0.24 8.32 4.73
CA TRP A 114 -0.83 7.36 4.85
C TRP A 114 -1.67 7.61 6.10
N THR A 115 -2.98 7.67 5.92
CA THR A 115 -3.94 8.07 6.95
C THR A 115 -4.93 6.94 7.18
N GLU A 116 -5.11 6.54 8.42
CA GLU A 116 -6.10 5.53 8.82
C GLU A 116 -7.50 6.05 8.51
N VAL A 117 -8.23 5.31 7.69
CA VAL A 117 -9.59 5.66 7.25
C VAL A 117 -10.63 4.69 7.76
N ASP A 118 -10.25 3.43 7.97
CA ASP A 118 -11.16 2.38 8.43
C ASP A 118 -10.37 1.22 9.06
N SER A 119 -11.04 0.12 9.35
CA SER A 119 -10.46 -1.12 9.83
C SER A 119 -11.21 -2.31 9.26
N VAL A 120 -10.48 -3.36 8.91
CA VAL A 120 -11.03 -4.63 8.43
C VAL A 120 -10.89 -5.70 9.50
N THR A 121 -11.81 -6.65 9.54
CA THR A 121 -11.65 -7.88 10.35
C THR A 121 -11.29 -9.02 9.42
N LEU A 122 -10.13 -9.65 9.65
CA LEU A 122 -9.68 -10.82 8.92
C LEU A 122 -10.50 -12.06 9.30
N SER A 123 -10.42 -13.11 8.48
CA SER A 123 -11.01 -14.43 8.78
C SER A 123 -10.47 -15.06 10.08
N THR A 124 -9.30 -14.63 10.54
CA THR A 124 -8.70 -15.02 11.83
C THR A 124 -9.33 -14.31 13.03
N GLY A 125 -10.23 -13.34 12.81
CA GLY A 125 -10.80 -12.47 13.84
C GLY A 125 -9.92 -11.27 14.20
N ALA A 126 -8.72 -11.15 13.61
CA ALA A 126 -7.85 -10.00 13.85
C ALA A 126 -8.38 -8.76 13.13
N ARG A 127 -8.49 -7.65 13.87
CA ARG A 127 -8.84 -6.33 13.31
C ARG A 127 -7.56 -5.62 12.85
N LEU A 128 -7.50 -5.23 11.58
CA LEU A 128 -6.40 -4.48 10.99
C LEU A 128 -6.87 -3.09 10.57
N PRO A 129 -6.10 -2.03 10.85
CA PRO A 129 -6.39 -0.71 10.30
C PRO A 129 -6.20 -0.72 8.78
N VAL A 130 -6.93 0.17 8.11
CA VAL A 130 -6.90 0.39 6.68
C VAL A 130 -6.53 1.85 6.44
N TYR A 131 -5.56 2.08 5.57
CA TYR A 131 -4.96 3.38 5.29
C TYR A 131 -5.23 3.81 3.85
N ASP A 132 -5.61 5.08 3.69
CA ASP A 132 -5.44 5.83 2.46
C ASP A 132 -3.97 6.19 2.31
N PHE A 133 -3.47 6.18 1.08
CA PHE A 133 -2.09 6.52 0.74
C PHE A 133 -2.04 7.66 -0.25
N THR A 134 -1.16 8.62 -0.01
CA THR A 134 -0.93 9.77 -0.88
C THR A 134 0.57 9.99 -1.03
N ARG A 135 1.01 10.12 -2.28
CA ARG A 135 2.34 10.57 -2.67
C ARG A 135 2.25 12.00 -3.18
N THR A 136 3.17 12.82 -2.71
CA THR A 136 3.36 14.20 -3.19
C THR A 136 4.80 14.41 -3.63
N VAL A 137 4.98 15.11 -4.74
CA VAL A 137 6.27 15.54 -5.29
C VAL A 137 6.26 17.06 -5.34
N ASP A 138 7.19 17.68 -4.63
CA ASP A 138 7.28 19.15 -4.47
C ASP A 138 5.95 19.78 -4.02
N GLY A 139 5.20 19.05 -3.17
CA GLY A 139 3.90 19.46 -2.65
C GLY A 139 2.71 19.20 -3.59
N VAL A 140 2.94 18.71 -4.81
CA VAL A 140 1.88 18.34 -5.76
C VAL A 140 1.56 16.86 -5.62
N VAL A 141 0.28 16.50 -5.55
CA VAL A 141 -0.16 15.09 -5.48
C VAL A 141 0.16 14.39 -6.80
N ASP A 142 0.94 13.31 -6.72
CA ASP A 142 1.42 12.53 -7.88
C ASP A 142 1.14 11.03 -7.73
N GLY A 143 0.38 10.64 -6.71
CA GLY A 143 -0.07 9.26 -6.52
C GLY A 143 -1.05 9.16 -5.37
N ARG A 144 -2.11 8.37 -5.52
CA ARG A 144 -3.09 8.14 -4.46
C ARG A 144 -3.62 6.72 -4.52
N SER A 145 -3.90 6.16 -3.36
CA SER A 145 -4.66 4.95 -3.20
C SER A 145 -5.62 5.07 -2.03
N THR A 146 -6.79 4.46 -2.15
CA THR A 146 -7.85 4.56 -1.15
C THR A 146 -8.13 3.21 -0.53
N GLY A 147 -8.04 3.12 0.80
CA GLY A 147 -8.60 2.00 1.54
C GLY A 147 -8.00 0.62 1.26
N ILE A 148 -6.77 0.50 0.75
CA ILE A 148 -6.17 -0.82 0.46
C ILE A 148 -5.00 -1.17 1.37
N LEU A 149 -4.30 -0.21 1.97
CA LEU A 149 -3.09 -0.50 2.73
C LEU A 149 -3.44 -0.89 4.16
N THR A 150 -2.89 -1.98 4.68
CA THR A 150 -3.01 -2.34 6.11
C THR A 150 -1.74 -2.05 6.90
N ARG A 151 -0.61 -1.96 6.20
CA ARG A 151 0.68 -1.59 6.79
C ARG A 151 1.57 -1.00 5.72
N LEU A 152 2.23 0.10 6.07
CA LEU A 152 3.39 0.62 5.34
C LEU A 152 4.41 1.09 6.38
N THR A 153 5.62 0.55 6.30
CA THR A 153 6.70 0.84 7.24
C THR A 153 8.00 1.03 6.47
N PHE A 154 8.76 2.06 6.87
CA PHE A 154 10.12 2.32 6.40
C PHE A 154 11.07 2.20 7.58
N ASN A 155 12.01 1.28 7.51
CA ASN A 155 13.06 1.09 8.50
C ASN A 155 14.40 1.47 7.88
N LEU A 156 15.10 2.41 8.52
CA LEU A 156 16.45 2.79 8.13
C LEU A 156 17.44 1.80 8.71
N LEU A 157 18.37 1.33 7.90
CA LEU A 157 19.35 0.32 8.27
C LEU A 157 20.77 0.81 7.98
N GLU A 158 21.69 0.59 8.92
CA GLU A 158 23.13 0.76 8.70
C GLU A 158 23.71 -0.44 7.93
N SER A 159 23.30 -1.63 8.34
CA SER A 159 23.68 -2.92 7.79
C SER A 159 22.48 -3.87 7.87
N PRO A 160 22.49 -5.01 7.15
CA PRO A 160 21.36 -5.94 7.15
C PRO A 160 20.98 -6.36 8.58
N GLY A 161 19.75 -6.05 8.99
CA GLY A 161 19.23 -6.36 10.32
C GLY A 161 19.59 -5.36 11.43
N ASN A 162 20.43 -4.37 11.17
CA ASN A 162 20.76 -3.32 12.13
C ASN A 162 19.92 -2.06 11.86
N ALA A 163 18.75 -1.98 12.49
CA ALA A 163 17.87 -0.82 12.39
C ALA A 163 18.42 0.36 13.20
N ILE A 164 18.44 1.52 12.57
CA ILE A 164 18.97 2.75 13.15
C ILE A 164 17.95 3.88 13.04
N THR A 165 18.09 4.88 13.89
CA THR A 165 17.36 6.14 13.81
C THR A 165 18.23 7.27 13.28
N ASN A 166 19.54 7.07 13.12
CA ASN A 166 20.44 8.08 12.59
C ASN A 166 20.50 7.99 11.06
N LEU A 167 20.15 9.09 10.37
CA LEU A 167 20.18 9.20 8.92
C LEU A 167 21.60 9.18 8.35
N GLU A 168 22.59 9.73 9.07
CA GLU A 168 23.98 9.84 8.59
C GLU A 168 24.63 8.46 8.38
N ASN A 169 24.22 7.49 9.19
CA ASN A 169 24.70 6.11 9.13
C ASN A 169 23.79 5.23 8.28
N THR A 170 22.72 5.76 7.69
CA THR A 170 21.81 4.97 6.87
C THR A 170 22.52 4.57 5.59
N ARG A 171 22.50 3.27 5.30
CA ARG A 171 23.02 2.70 4.05
C ARG A 171 21.96 1.94 3.29
N GLN A 172 20.94 1.42 3.97
CA GLN A 172 19.86 0.65 3.40
C GLN A 172 18.52 1.11 3.98
N ILE A 173 17.45 0.93 3.22
CA ILE A 173 16.08 1.14 3.68
C ILE A 173 15.33 -0.16 3.46
N PHE A 174 14.79 -0.71 4.55
CA PHE A 174 13.82 -1.79 4.48
C PHE A 174 12.42 -1.22 4.44
N VAL A 175 11.63 -1.65 3.46
CA VAL A 175 10.23 -1.28 3.32
C VAL A 175 9.38 -2.53 3.47
N GLU A 176 8.34 -2.44 4.29
CA GLU A 176 7.28 -3.44 4.37
C GLU A 176 5.96 -2.79 3.97
N MET A 177 5.28 -3.39 2.99
CA MET A 177 3.93 -3.02 2.61
C MET A 177 3.01 -4.23 2.72
N ARG A 178 1.83 -4.01 3.27
CA ARG A 178 0.74 -4.96 3.27
C ARG A 178 -0.52 -4.30 2.75
N ALA A 179 -1.21 -4.99 1.86
CA ALA A 179 -2.41 -4.50 1.22
C ALA A 179 -3.50 -5.56 1.21
N ILE A 180 -4.75 -5.13 1.26
CA ILE A 180 -5.95 -5.95 1.18
C ILE A 180 -6.88 -5.40 0.10
N THR A 181 -7.82 -6.23 -0.35
CA THR A 181 -9.03 -5.72 -1.00
C THR A 181 -10.04 -5.36 0.09
N PRO A 182 -10.49 -4.10 0.21
CA PRO A 182 -11.51 -3.72 1.20
C PRO A 182 -12.90 -4.26 0.84
N LEU A 183 -13.05 -4.78 -0.39
CA LEU A 183 -14.29 -5.35 -0.90
C LEU A 183 -14.18 -6.87 -0.91
N GLY A 184 -15.11 -7.52 -0.21
CA GLY A 184 -15.21 -8.97 -0.04
C GLY A 184 -15.94 -9.31 1.27
N GLU A 185 -16.59 -10.48 1.36
CA GLU A 185 -17.08 -10.97 2.66
C GLU A 185 -15.91 -11.03 3.65
N ALA A 186 -16.17 -10.68 4.92
CA ALA A 186 -15.19 -10.67 6.02
C ALA A 186 -14.43 -12.02 6.20
N ARG A 187 -14.84 -13.08 5.50
CA ARG A 187 -14.30 -14.43 5.56
C ARG A 187 -13.24 -14.76 4.49
N THR A 188 -13.02 -13.90 3.47
CA THR A 188 -12.15 -14.24 2.31
C THR A 188 -11.07 -13.20 1.99
N ILE A 189 -10.83 -12.22 2.86
CA ILE A 189 -9.84 -11.16 2.61
C ILE A 189 -8.42 -11.74 2.73
N LYS A 190 -7.75 -11.88 1.59
CA LYS A 190 -6.33 -12.28 1.51
C LYS A 190 -5.44 -11.04 1.49
N GLU A 191 -4.51 -10.98 2.44
CA GLU A 191 -3.50 -9.94 2.51
C GLU A 191 -2.36 -10.22 1.51
N THR A 192 -2.06 -9.23 0.68
CA THR A 192 -0.86 -9.21 -0.15
C THR A 192 0.26 -8.57 0.65
N ARG A 193 1.42 -9.24 0.71
CA ARG A 193 2.59 -8.76 1.45
C ARG A 193 3.76 -8.56 0.50
N TRP A 194 4.45 -7.44 0.66
CA TRP A 194 5.69 -7.14 -0.03
C TRP A 194 6.70 -6.56 0.97
N THR A 195 7.94 -7.00 0.81
CA THR A 195 9.07 -6.50 1.59
C THR A 195 10.25 -6.33 0.66
N SER A 196 10.98 -5.21 0.79
CA SER A 196 12.18 -4.96 -0.01
C SER A 196 13.21 -4.23 0.83
N THR A 197 14.49 -4.54 0.58
CA THR A 197 15.62 -3.81 1.14
C THR A 197 16.35 -3.13 0.00
N ILE A 198 16.34 -1.80 0.00
CA ILE A 198 16.90 -0.98 -1.06
C ILE A 198 18.16 -0.29 -0.53
N ARG A 199 19.21 -0.28 -1.36
CA ARG A 199 20.45 0.48 -1.12
C ARG A 199 20.51 1.64 -2.13
N PRO A 200 20.07 2.85 -1.74
CA PRO A 200 20.13 4.00 -2.63
C PRO A 200 21.58 4.33 -2.99
N ALA A 201 21.84 4.59 -4.27
CA ALA A 201 23.20 4.83 -4.76
C ALA A 201 23.84 6.09 -4.15
N ALA A 202 23.04 7.07 -3.75
CA ALA A 202 23.55 8.31 -3.17
C ALA A 202 23.76 8.23 -1.63
N LEU A 203 23.41 7.11 -0.98
CA LEU A 203 23.67 6.89 0.45
C LEU A 203 25.01 6.19 0.72
N THR A 204 25.73 5.73 -0.30
CA THR A 204 27.11 5.25 -0.12
C THR A 204 28.03 6.44 0.08
N ILE A 205 28.38 6.69 1.34
CA ILE A 205 29.55 7.52 1.68
C ILE A 205 30.76 6.80 1.09
N GLU A 206 31.34 7.33 0.02
CA GLU A 206 32.72 7.00 -0.35
C GLU A 206 33.60 7.45 0.81
N GLY A 207 34.05 6.46 1.60
CA GLY A 207 35.13 6.63 2.56
C GLY A 207 36.48 6.43 1.88
#